data_AF-A0A0D0BJ93-F1
#
_entry.id   AF-A0A0D0BJ93-F1
#
_cell.length_a   1.000
_cell.length_b   1.000
_cell.length_c   1.000
_cell.angle_alpha   90.00
_cell.angle_beta   90.00
_cell.angle_gamma   90.00
#
_symmetry.space_group_name_H-M   'P 1'
#
loop_
_entity.id
_entity.type
_entity.pdbx_description
1 polymer ?
#
loop_
_entity_poly.entity_id
_entity_poly.type
_entity_poly.pdbx_seq_one_letter_code
_entity_poly.pdbx_strand_id
1 'polypeptide(L)'
;MSSSSRRQPPSWPSHIQYINAPRYHPSVPGPVRSFLISGTNPAPQKTPISFPSTSLVRVRFITEPSHPARGQNGLFAVRKILPKSHIIDYIGEVHCQDRAGSDYDLSLFRSQDGDNVGVDASLMGNEARFVNDYRGIRSKPNAVFVESRTSQGELRMSIWSSKDPIPKGDEILVSYGKSWWRSRIAQTDA
;
A
#
# COMPACT_ATOMS: atom_id res chain seq x y z
N MET A 1 -12.02 9.52 22.68
CA MET A 1 -12.48 9.19 21.31
C MET A 1 -11.78 7.91 20.88
N SER A 2 -12.51 6.79 20.81
CA SER A 2 -11.92 5.48 20.51
C SER A 2 -11.71 5.37 19.00
N SER A 3 -10.47 5.49 18.53
CA SER A 3 -10.11 5.08 17.17
C SER A 3 -10.28 3.57 17.10
N SER A 4 -11.17 3.07 16.24
CA SER A 4 -11.28 1.65 15.95
C SER A 4 -9.94 1.11 15.44
N SER A 5 -9.08 0.63 16.34
CA SER A 5 -7.81 0.00 15.96
C SER A 5 -8.15 -1.27 15.18
N ARG A 6 -7.75 -1.37 13.91
CA ARG A 6 -7.79 -2.66 13.23
C ARG A 6 -6.93 -3.64 14.02
N ARG A 7 -7.52 -4.78 14.38
CA ARG A 7 -6.77 -5.87 15.00
C ARG A 7 -5.90 -6.53 13.94
N GLN A 8 -4.68 -6.87 14.31
CA GLN A 8 -3.76 -7.63 13.45
C GLN A 8 -4.47 -8.86 12.86
N PRO A 9 -4.37 -9.11 11.55
CA PRO A 9 -4.94 -10.30 10.93
C PRO A 9 -4.31 -11.58 11.50
N PRO A 10 -5.08 -12.67 11.69
CA PRO A 10 -4.54 -13.94 12.16
C PRO A 10 -3.42 -14.53 11.28
N SER A 11 -3.44 -14.24 9.98
CA SER A 11 -2.44 -14.70 9.00
C SER A 11 -1.23 -13.76 8.86
N TRP A 12 -1.06 -12.81 9.77
CA TRP A 12 0.04 -11.85 9.71
C TRP A 12 1.38 -12.50 10.09
N PRO A 13 2.46 -12.31 9.31
CA PRO A 13 3.77 -12.89 9.62
C PRO A 13 4.33 -12.37 10.96
N SER A 14 4.85 -13.28 11.79
CA SER A 14 5.34 -12.96 13.14
C SER A 14 6.55 -12.03 13.17
N HIS A 15 7.36 -12.03 12.10
CA HIS A 15 8.57 -11.20 11.99
C HIS A 15 8.30 -9.79 11.45
N ILE A 16 7.04 -9.45 11.18
CA ILE A 16 6.65 -8.15 10.60
C ILE A 16 5.74 -7.46 11.59
N GLN A 17 6.03 -6.21 11.90
CA GLN A 17 5.18 -5.46 12.81
C GLN A 17 3.89 -4.99 12.11
N TYR A 18 2.72 -5.38 12.65
CA TYR A 18 1.46 -4.78 12.21
C TYR A 18 1.32 -3.36 12.75
N ILE A 19 1.06 -2.40 11.87
CA ILE A 19 0.78 -1.00 12.21
C ILE A 19 -0.52 -0.55 11.55
N ASN A 20 -1.15 0.50 12.09
CA ASN A 20 -2.39 1.09 11.57
C ASN A 20 -2.22 2.53 11.08
N ALA A 21 -1.03 3.10 11.26
CA ALA A 21 -0.63 4.42 10.79
C ALA A 21 0.85 4.36 10.37
N PRO A 22 1.30 5.23 9.44
CA PRO A 22 2.69 5.32 9.04
C PRO A 22 3.62 5.63 10.23
N ARG A 23 4.85 5.15 10.18
CA ARG A 23 5.89 5.49 11.17
C ARG A 23 6.98 6.28 10.49
N TYR A 24 7.30 7.46 11.02
CA TYR A 24 8.30 8.34 10.42
C TYR A 24 9.69 8.02 10.97
N HIS A 25 10.62 7.67 10.07
CA HIS A 25 12.03 7.50 10.39
C HIS A 25 12.69 8.87 10.64
N PRO A 26 13.72 8.97 11.51
CA PRO A 26 14.45 10.22 11.77
C PRO A 26 15.09 10.87 10.53
N SER A 27 15.26 10.12 9.44
CA SER A 27 15.76 10.67 8.18
C SER A 27 14.80 11.66 7.53
N VAL A 28 13.52 11.70 7.91
CA VAL A 28 12.53 12.61 7.31
C VAL A 28 12.70 14.01 7.95
N PRO A 29 13.17 15.03 7.19
CA PRO A 29 13.40 16.35 7.74
C PRO A 29 12.11 17.01 8.24
N GLY A 30 12.23 17.91 9.21
CA GLY A 30 11.09 18.64 9.79
C GLY A 30 10.16 19.31 8.75
N PRO A 31 10.69 20.06 7.75
CA PRO A 31 9.86 20.65 6.70
C PRO A 31 9.10 19.62 5.86
N VAL A 32 9.77 18.52 5.47
CA VAL A 32 9.17 17.42 4.70
C VAL A 32 8.07 16.75 5.52
N ARG A 33 8.33 16.45 6.79
CA ARG A 33 7.35 15.86 7.69
C ARG A 33 6.14 16.76 7.87
N SER A 34 6.36 18.06 8.06
CA SER A 34 5.28 19.05 8.16
C SER A 34 4.43 19.09 6.90
N PHE A 35 5.04 19.07 5.71
CA PHE A 35 4.30 18.99 4.44
C PHE A 35 3.48 17.70 4.30
N LEU A 36 4.06 16.57 4.72
CA LEU A 36 3.39 15.28 4.70
C LEU A 36 2.14 15.27 5.57
N ILE A 37 2.21 15.80 6.79
CA ILE A 37 1.10 15.77 7.75
C ILE A 37 0.11 16.93 7.60
N SER A 38 0.52 18.07 7.01
CA SER A 38 -0.32 19.27 6.94
C SER A 38 -1.20 19.25 5.71
N GLY A 39 -2.53 19.24 5.90
CA GLY A 39 -3.50 19.42 4.81
C GLY A 39 -3.72 20.89 4.48
N THR A 40 -3.74 21.24 3.19
CA THR A 40 -4.32 22.49 2.71
C THR A 40 -5.85 22.38 2.81
N ASN A 41 -6.43 23.00 3.84
CA ASN A 41 -7.86 23.11 4.16
C ASN A 41 -8.64 21.80 4.39
N PRO A 42 -9.22 21.57 5.58
CA PRO A 42 -10.20 20.51 5.78
C PRO A 42 -11.48 20.88 5.02
N ALA A 43 -11.85 20.11 4.00
CA ALA A 43 -13.21 20.13 3.50
C ALA A 43 -14.18 19.79 4.65
N PRO A 44 -15.37 20.41 4.73
CA PRO A 44 -16.31 20.17 5.81
C PRO A 44 -16.64 18.67 5.92
N GLN A 45 -16.45 18.15 7.13
CA GLN A 45 -16.63 16.75 7.47
C GLN A 45 -18.08 16.33 7.18
N LYS A 46 -18.29 15.46 6.18
CA LYS A 46 -19.47 14.59 6.19
C LYS A 46 -19.22 13.56 7.28
N THR A 47 -20.11 13.53 8.27
CA THR A 47 -20.12 12.54 9.34
C THR A 47 -19.91 11.14 8.74
N PRO A 48 -18.90 10.38 9.19
CA PRO A 48 -18.76 9.01 8.71
C PRO A 48 -19.95 8.23 9.25
N ILE A 49 -20.85 7.82 8.34
CA ILE A 49 -21.83 6.79 8.64
C ILE A 49 -21.02 5.61 9.19
N SER A 50 -21.30 5.25 10.44
CA SER A 50 -20.68 4.15 11.17
C SER A 50 -21.05 2.83 10.48
N PHE A 51 -20.43 2.54 9.34
CA PHE A 51 -20.38 1.20 8.82
C PHE A 51 -19.44 0.41 9.73
N PRO A 52 -19.82 -0.79 10.20
CA PRO A 52 -18.86 -1.68 10.83
C PRO A 52 -17.73 -1.87 9.82
N SER A 53 -16.53 -1.41 10.19
CA SER A 53 -15.33 -1.41 9.36
C SER A 53 -14.90 -2.85 9.11
N THR A 54 -15.64 -3.53 8.25
CA THR A 54 -15.25 -4.80 7.66
C THR A 54 -14.21 -4.44 6.62
N SER A 55 -12.97 -4.86 6.86
CA SER A 55 -11.88 -4.68 5.91
C SER A 55 -12.33 -5.10 4.52
N LEU A 56 -12.00 -4.33 3.48
CA LEU A 56 -12.28 -4.72 2.08
C LEU A 56 -11.40 -5.88 1.61
N VAL A 57 -10.35 -6.17 2.39
CA VAL A 57 -9.27 -7.04 1.98
C VAL A 57 -8.96 -8.10 3.04
N ARG A 58 -8.41 -9.21 2.58
CA ARG A 58 -7.79 -10.24 3.41
C ARG A 58 -6.50 -10.72 2.75
N VAL A 59 -5.56 -11.16 3.57
CA VAL A 59 -4.33 -11.82 3.10
C VAL A 59 -4.61 -13.31 2.93
N ARG A 60 -4.14 -13.92 1.83
CA ARG A 60 -4.19 -15.37 1.61
C ARG A 60 -2.85 -15.86 1.09
N PHE A 61 -2.47 -17.06 1.51
CA PHE A 61 -1.34 -17.78 0.95
C PHE A 61 -1.68 -18.30 -0.46
N ILE A 62 -0.74 -18.19 -1.39
CA ILE A 62 -0.91 -18.55 -2.80
C ILE A 62 -0.30 -19.93 -3.04
N THR A 63 -1.16 -20.89 -3.37
CA THR A 63 -0.76 -22.29 -3.63
C THR A 63 -0.80 -22.66 -5.10
N GLU A 64 -1.44 -21.84 -5.94
CA GLU A 64 -1.68 -22.12 -7.36
C GLU A 64 -0.34 -22.30 -8.11
N PRO A 65 -0.10 -23.48 -8.73
CA PRO A 65 1.18 -23.79 -9.37
C PRO A 65 1.63 -22.81 -10.45
N SER A 66 0.68 -22.24 -11.19
CA SER A 66 0.92 -21.31 -12.29
C SER A 66 1.17 -19.86 -11.84
N HIS A 67 0.97 -19.56 -10.57
CA HIS A 67 1.05 -18.19 -10.06
C HIS A 67 2.50 -17.73 -9.87
N PRO A 68 2.93 -16.56 -10.36
CA PRO A 68 4.30 -16.06 -10.20
C PRO A 68 4.74 -15.93 -8.73
N ALA A 69 3.82 -15.49 -7.87
CA ALA A 69 4.02 -15.40 -6.41
C ALA A 69 3.62 -16.69 -5.65
N ARG A 70 3.67 -17.88 -6.27
CA ARG A 70 3.41 -19.15 -5.59
C ARG A 70 4.32 -19.29 -4.37
N GLY A 71 3.75 -19.72 -3.24
CA GLY A 71 4.48 -19.86 -1.99
C GLY A 71 4.61 -18.55 -1.20
N GLN A 72 4.04 -17.45 -1.71
CA GLN A 72 3.95 -16.17 -1.02
C GLN A 72 2.50 -15.84 -0.67
N ASN A 73 2.28 -14.66 -0.10
CA ASN A 73 0.94 -14.15 0.21
C ASN A 73 0.46 -13.18 -0.88
N GLY A 74 -0.85 -13.10 -1.04
CA GLY A 74 -1.53 -12.10 -1.88
C GLY A 74 -2.64 -11.37 -1.13
N LEU A 75 -3.06 -10.24 -1.70
CA LEU A 75 -4.14 -9.39 -1.19
C LEU A 75 -5.43 -9.67 -1.95
N PHE A 76 -6.50 -10.08 -1.26
CA PHE A 76 -7.75 -10.52 -1.89
C PHE A 76 -8.96 -9.75 -1.40
N ALA A 77 -9.90 -9.48 -2.32
CA ALA A 77 -11.14 -8.80 -2.00
C ALA A 77 -12.10 -9.70 -1.19
N VAL A 78 -12.61 -9.22 -0.05
CA VAL A 78 -13.58 -10.00 0.77
C VAL A 78 -15.02 -9.85 0.29
N ARG A 79 -15.28 -8.81 -0.51
CA ARG A 79 -16.57 -8.47 -1.14
C ARG A 79 -16.30 -7.73 -2.45
N LYS A 80 -17.33 -7.53 -3.27
CA LYS A 80 -17.22 -6.73 -4.49
C LYS A 80 -16.73 -5.31 -4.14
N ILE A 81 -15.66 -4.87 -4.78
CA ILE A 81 -15.14 -3.50 -4.70
C ILE A 81 -15.61 -2.75 -5.95
N LEU A 82 -16.23 -1.60 -5.76
CA LEU A 82 -16.70 -0.76 -6.85
C LEU A 82 -15.52 -0.14 -7.62
N PRO A 83 -15.69 0.28 -8.89
CA PRO A 83 -14.68 1.02 -9.62
C PRO A 83 -14.22 2.29 -8.88
N LYS A 84 -12.98 2.72 -9.13
CA LYS A 84 -12.42 4.00 -8.65
C LYS A 84 -12.65 4.26 -7.15
N SER A 85 -12.54 3.22 -6.35
CA SER A 85 -12.82 3.25 -4.92
C SER A 85 -11.55 2.99 -4.11
N HIS A 86 -11.38 3.71 -3.01
CA HIS A 86 -10.30 3.47 -2.05
C HIS A 86 -10.42 2.05 -1.48
N ILE A 87 -9.32 1.30 -1.51
CA ILE A 87 -9.26 -0.06 -0.98
C ILE A 87 -8.57 -0.06 0.38
N ILE A 88 -7.32 0.42 0.41
CA ILE A 88 -6.46 0.44 1.60
C ILE A 88 -5.28 1.39 1.38
N ASP A 89 -4.79 2.04 2.43
CA ASP A 89 -3.54 2.81 2.38
C ASP A 89 -2.33 1.87 2.46
N TYR A 90 -1.32 2.11 1.62
CA TYR A 90 -0.03 1.43 1.74
C TYR A 90 0.78 2.12 2.83
N ILE A 91 0.96 1.44 3.97
CA ILE A 91 1.66 2.00 5.13
C ILE A 91 2.85 1.14 5.53
N GLY A 92 3.88 1.81 6.00
CA GLY A 92 5.14 1.25 6.45
C GLY A 92 5.94 2.31 7.20
N GLU A 93 7.26 2.20 7.17
CA GLU A 93 8.15 3.25 7.62
C GLU A 93 8.31 4.31 6.52
N VAL A 94 8.05 5.58 6.83
CA VAL A 94 8.29 6.73 5.95
C VAL A 94 9.73 7.20 6.15
N HIS A 95 10.52 7.27 5.08
CA HIS A 95 11.95 7.62 5.13
C HIS A 95 12.38 8.52 3.96
N CYS A 96 13.58 9.09 4.09
CA CYS A 96 14.28 9.82 3.02
C CYS A 96 15.63 9.19 2.65
N GLN A 97 15.83 7.92 3.01
CA GLN A 97 17.04 7.15 2.72
C GLN A 97 16.86 6.25 1.49
N ASP A 98 17.98 5.85 0.88
CA ASP A 98 17.98 4.79 -0.12
C ASP A 98 17.72 3.42 0.54
N ARG A 99 16.75 2.68 0.02
CA ARG A 99 16.39 1.32 0.43
C ARG A 99 16.55 0.35 -0.74
N ALA A 100 17.64 0.45 -1.50
CA ALA A 100 17.92 -0.36 -2.69
C ALA A 100 17.70 -1.89 -2.54
N GLY A 101 17.81 -2.43 -1.32
CA GLY A 101 17.56 -3.85 -1.02
C GLY A 101 16.11 -4.21 -0.64
N SER A 102 15.19 -3.26 -0.54
CA SER A 102 13.80 -3.51 -0.17
C SER A 102 12.93 -3.77 -1.40
N ASP A 103 12.27 -4.92 -1.43
CA ASP A 103 11.18 -5.21 -2.37
C ASP A 103 9.87 -4.48 -2.00
N TYR A 104 9.82 -3.81 -0.84
CA TYR A 104 8.64 -3.21 -0.24
C TYR A 104 8.73 -1.68 -0.10
N ASP A 105 9.76 -1.05 -0.67
CA ASP A 105 9.88 0.41 -0.69
C ASP A 105 9.15 1.01 -1.90
N LEU A 106 8.13 1.83 -1.60
CA LEU A 106 7.38 2.60 -2.58
C LEU A 106 7.71 4.09 -2.47
N SER A 107 8.10 4.69 -3.59
CA SER A 107 8.22 6.15 -3.70
C SER A 107 6.85 6.81 -3.48
N LEU A 108 6.77 7.71 -2.50
CA LEU A 108 5.59 8.51 -2.20
C LEU A 108 5.62 9.86 -2.93
N PHE A 109 6.70 10.63 -2.79
CA PHE A 109 6.89 11.88 -3.53
C PHE A 109 8.36 12.32 -3.46
N ARG A 110 8.73 13.25 -4.34
CA ARG A 110 10.01 13.95 -4.30
C ARG A 110 9.80 15.40 -3.86
N SER A 111 10.54 15.85 -2.84
CA SER A 111 10.51 17.24 -2.40
C SER A 111 11.15 18.16 -3.43
N GLN A 112 10.85 19.46 -3.36
CA GLN A 112 11.50 20.45 -4.24
C GLN A 112 13.01 20.53 -4.00
N ASP A 113 13.45 20.26 -2.77
CA ASP A 113 14.86 20.25 -2.36
C ASP A 113 15.59 18.95 -2.74
N GLY A 114 14.89 18.01 -3.40
CA GLY A 114 15.47 16.80 -3.97
C GLY A 114 15.35 15.54 -3.11
N ASP A 115 14.80 15.65 -1.89
CA ASP A 115 14.56 14.49 -1.03
C ASP A 115 13.56 13.52 -1.68
N ASN A 116 13.85 12.23 -1.61
CA ASN A 116 12.92 11.19 -2.03
C ASN A 116 12.26 10.61 -0.81
N VAL A 117 10.95 10.81 -0.68
CA VAL A 117 10.18 10.20 0.40
C VAL A 117 9.68 8.84 -0.06
N GLY A 118 10.15 7.79 0.63
CA GLY A 118 9.71 6.41 0.44
C GLY A 118 8.80 5.94 1.58
N VAL A 119 8.07 4.87 1.33
CA VAL A 119 7.31 4.11 2.32
C VAL A 119 7.74 2.65 2.21
N ASP A 120 8.55 2.20 3.17
CA ASP A 120 9.07 0.84 3.21
C ASP A 120 8.22 -0.05 4.13
N ALA A 121 7.58 -1.06 3.55
CA ALA A 121 6.77 -2.04 4.27
C ALA A 121 7.50 -3.37 4.54
N SER A 122 8.83 -3.39 4.47
CA SER A 122 9.67 -4.58 4.70
C SER A 122 9.52 -5.16 6.11
N LEU A 123 9.66 -4.31 7.14
CA LEU A 123 9.67 -4.70 8.55
C LEU A 123 8.37 -4.36 9.30
N MET A 124 7.56 -3.46 8.75
CA MET A 124 6.30 -3.03 9.36
C MET A 124 5.28 -2.64 8.30
N GLY A 125 3.98 -2.82 8.59
CA GLY A 125 2.95 -2.36 7.66
C GLY A 125 1.55 -2.87 8.00
N ASN A 126 0.68 -2.85 6.99
CA ASN A 126 -0.64 -3.45 7.03
C ASN A 126 -0.82 -4.42 5.83
N GLU A 127 -2.04 -4.91 5.62
CA GLU A 127 -2.37 -5.86 4.57
C GLU A 127 -1.94 -5.41 3.15
N ALA A 128 -1.84 -4.10 2.89
CA ALA A 128 -1.47 -3.55 1.59
C ALA A 128 -0.09 -4.04 1.10
N ARG A 129 0.82 -4.40 2.01
CA ARG A 129 2.16 -4.91 1.68
C ARG A 129 2.15 -6.21 0.87
N PHE A 130 1.02 -6.93 0.85
CA PHE A 130 0.85 -8.19 0.11
C PHE A 130 0.18 -8.01 -1.26
N VAL A 131 0.04 -6.79 -1.75
CA VAL A 131 -0.42 -6.55 -3.12
C VAL A 131 0.63 -7.04 -4.11
N ASN A 132 0.23 -7.78 -5.14
CA ASN A 132 1.14 -8.34 -6.14
C ASN A 132 1.07 -7.59 -7.47
N ASP A 133 2.10 -7.74 -8.31
CA ASP A 133 2.09 -7.28 -9.70
C ASP A 133 1.15 -8.15 -10.54
N TYR A 134 0.42 -7.54 -11.46
CA TYR A 134 -0.55 -8.24 -12.30
C TYR A 134 0.06 -9.18 -13.35
N ARG A 135 1.33 -9.00 -13.74
CA ARG A 135 1.96 -9.74 -14.84
C ARG A 135 2.06 -11.23 -14.50
N GLY A 136 1.67 -12.07 -15.46
CA GLY A 136 1.60 -13.52 -15.28
C GLY A 136 0.32 -14.02 -14.58
N ILE A 137 -0.55 -13.11 -14.11
CA ILE A 137 -1.82 -13.47 -13.45
C ILE A 137 -3.01 -12.92 -14.25
N ARG A 138 -2.94 -11.68 -14.73
CA ARG A 138 -3.99 -11.01 -15.52
C ARG A 138 -3.40 -10.22 -16.69
N SER A 139 -4.24 -9.84 -17.65
CA SER A 139 -3.84 -9.02 -18.80
C SER A 139 -3.62 -7.53 -18.45
N LYS A 140 -4.28 -7.04 -17.39
CA LYS A 140 -4.15 -5.68 -16.86
C LYS A 140 -4.34 -5.66 -15.34
N PRO A 141 -3.77 -4.68 -14.61
CA PRO A 141 -4.03 -4.53 -13.19
C PRO A 141 -5.50 -4.14 -12.92
N ASN A 142 -6.10 -4.64 -11.83
CA ASN A 142 -7.42 -4.20 -11.36
C ASN A 142 -7.34 -3.14 -10.26
N ALA A 143 -6.15 -2.78 -9.80
CA ALA A 143 -5.93 -1.70 -8.87
C ALA A 143 -4.73 -0.84 -9.27
N VAL A 144 -4.65 0.36 -8.70
CA VAL A 144 -3.60 1.34 -8.96
C VAL A 144 -3.14 1.98 -7.66
N PHE A 145 -1.86 2.33 -7.63
CA PHE A 145 -1.31 3.23 -6.62
C PHE A 145 -1.75 4.66 -6.90
N VAL A 146 -2.21 5.36 -5.87
CA VAL A 146 -2.67 6.74 -5.92
C VAL A 146 -2.12 7.51 -4.73
N GLU A 147 -1.43 8.59 -5.01
CA GLU A 147 -1.05 9.60 -4.01
C GLU A 147 -2.29 10.43 -3.68
N SER A 148 -2.69 10.46 -2.40
CA SER A 148 -3.83 11.28 -1.97
C SER A 148 -3.67 11.73 -0.52
N ARG A 149 -4.26 12.87 -0.19
CA ARG A 149 -4.35 13.31 1.21
C ARG A 149 -5.54 12.65 1.89
N THR A 150 -5.32 12.14 3.09
CA THR A 150 -6.39 11.67 3.97
C THR A 150 -7.32 12.81 4.37
N SER A 151 -8.45 12.50 5.00
CA SER A 151 -9.33 13.51 5.60
C SER A 151 -8.66 14.36 6.68
N GLN A 152 -7.56 13.88 7.26
CA GLN A 152 -6.75 14.61 8.23
C GLN A 152 -5.64 15.43 7.57
N GLY A 153 -5.53 15.39 6.24
CA GLY A 153 -4.53 16.13 5.49
C GLY A 153 -3.23 15.36 5.23
N GLU A 154 -3.00 14.22 5.88
CA GLU A 154 -1.76 13.45 5.68
C GLU A 154 -1.66 12.92 4.25
N LEU A 155 -0.57 13.21 3.53
CA LEU A 155 -0.28 12.66 2.20
C LEU A 155 0.12 11.19 2.33
N ARG A 156 -0.58 10.30 1.61
CA ARG A 156 -0.35 8.86 1.64
C ARG A 156 -0.34 8.27 0.24
N MET A 157 0.35 7.14 0.12
CA MET A 157 0.15 6.21 -0.97
C MET A 157 -1.03 5.29 -0.64
N SER A 158 -1.97 5.15 -1.56
CA SER A 158 -3.15 4.32 -1.39
C SER A 158 -3.35 3.40 -2.58
N ILE A 159 -3.99 2.26 -2.34
CA ILE A 159 -4.44 1.34 -3.39
C ILE A 159 -5.91 1.63 -3.68
N TRP A 160 -6.21 1.90 -4.94
CA TRP A 160 -7.57 2.15 -5.44
C TRP A 160 -7.93 1.15 -6.52
N SER A 161 -9.21 0.76 -6.59
CA SER A 161 -9.69 -0.04 -7.72
C SER A 161 -9.61 0.77 -9.03
N SER A 162 -9.34 0.07 -10.12
CA SER A 162 -9.28 0.63 -11.47
C SER A 162 -10.69 0.97 -12.00
N LYS A 163 -10.84 1.07 -13.33
CA LYS A 163 -12.10 1.39 -14.00
C LYS A 163 -13.17 0.30 -13.88
N ASP A 164 -12.76 -0.94 -13.66
CA ASP A 164 -13.64 -2.10 -13.56
C ASP A 164 -13.81 -2.51 -12.08
N PRO A 165 -14.98 -3.05 -11.68
CA PRO A 165 -15.17 -3.58 -10.34
C PRO A 165 -14.26 -4.79 -10.08
N ILE A 166 -13.90 -5.00 -8.82
CA ILE A 166 -13.18 -6.21 -8.37
C ILE A 166 -14.19 -7.16 -7.72
N PRO A 167 -14.46 -8.34 -8.30
CA PRO A 167 -15.31 -9.36 -7.68
C PRO A 167 -14.82 -9.79 -6.29
N LYS A 168 -15.74 -10.34 -5.50
CA LYS A 168 -15.38 -11.00 -4.24
C LYS A 168 -14.46 -12.20 -4.54
N GLY A 169 -13.37 -12.32 -3.78
CA GLY A 169 -12.45 -13.45 -3.88
C GLY A 169 -11.31 -13.25 -4.87
N ASP A 170 -11.40 -12.25 -5.75
CA ASP A 170 -10.34 -11.90 -6.69
C ASP A 170 -9.13 -11.30 -5.96
N GLU A 171 -7.95 -11.57 -6.50
CA GLU A 171 -6.72 -10.91 -6.08
C GLU A 171 -6.69 -9.46 -6.55
N ILE A 172 -6.23 -8.58 -5.67
CA ILE A 172 -5.99 -7.18 -5.95
C ILE A 172 -4.55 -7.05 -6.44
N LEU A 173 -4.43 -6.60 -7.68
CA LEU A 173 -3.20 -6.61 -8.46
C LEU A 173 -2.95 -5.22 -9.04
N VAL A 174 -1.74 -4.73 -8.81
CA VAL A 174 -1.24 -3.43 -9.26
C VAL A 174 -0.17 -3.63 -10.33
N SER A 175 0.37 -2.54 -10.87
CA SER A 175 1.62 -2.57 -11.63
C SER A 175 2.74 -2.00 -10.74
N TYR A 176 3.78 -2.78 -10.48
CA TYR A 176 4.99 -2.31 -9.79
C TYR A 176 5.80 -1.32 -10.62
N GLY A 177 5.55 -1.27 -11.92
CA GLY A 177 6.21 -0.34 -12.84
C GLY A 177 7.43 -0.95 -13.54
N LYS A 178 7.80 -0.36 -14.68
CA LYS A 178 8.85 -0.91 -15.55
C LYS A 178 10.25 -0.85 -14.91
N SER A 179 10.53 0.22 -14.16
CA SER A 179 11.82 0.40 -13.47
C SER A 179 12.06 -0.72 -12.46
N TRP A 180 11.06 -1.05 -11.65
CA TRP A 180 11.14 -2.12 -10.65
C TRP A 180 11.53 -3.47 -11.26
N TRP A 181 10.94 -3.83 -12.41
CA TRP A 181 11.27 -5.06 -13.12
C TRP A 181 12.65 -5.03 -13.78
N ARG A 182 13.03 -3.91 -14.39
CA ARG A 182 14.36 -3.75 -15.02
C ARG A 182 15.50 -3.95 -14.02
N SER A 183 15.36 -3.41 -12.82
CA SER A 183 16.39 -3.54 -11.77
C SER A 183 16.63 -5.00 -11.35
N ARG A 184 15.63 -5.88 -11.48
CA ARG A 184 15.75 -7.30 -11.08
C ARG A 184 16.21 -8.21 -12.22
N ILE A 185 15.87 -7.89 -13.47
CA ILE A 185 16.43 -8.58 -14.64
C ILE A 185 17.94 -8.34 -14.72
N ALA A 186 18.38 -7.09 -14.49
CA ALA A 186 19.81 -6.75 -14.51
C ALA A 186 20.61 -7.43 -13.38
N GLN A 187 19.97 -7.84 -12.28
CA GLN A 187 20.63 -8.56 -11.19
C GLN A 187 20.77 -10.07 -11.46
N THR A 188 19.94 -10.66 -12.32
CA THR A 188 20.04 -12.08 -12.71
C THR A 188 21.09 -12.35 -13.79
N ASP A 189 21.53 -11.30 -14.50
CA ASP A 189 22.52 -11.39 -15.59
C ASP A 189 23.96 -11.00 -15.14
N ALA A 190 24.18 -10.81 -13.84
CA ALA A 190 25.48 -10.45 -13.23
C ALA A 190 25.96 -11.57 -12.28
#